data_AF-A0A1Q9EEZ8-F1
#
_entry.id   AF-A0A1Q9EEZ8-F1
#
_cell.length_a   1.000
_cell.length_b   1.000
_cell.length_c   1.000
_cell.angle_alpha   90.00
_cell.angle_beta   90.00
_cell.angle_gamma   90.00
#
_symmetry.space_group_name_H-M   'P 1'
#
loop_
_entity.id
_entity.type
_entity.pdbx_description
1 polymer ?
#
loop_
_entity_poly.entity_id
_entity_poly.type
_entity_poly.pdbx_seq_one_letter_code
_entity_poly.pdbx_strand_id
1 'polypeptide(L)'
;MVSRVASLRAVAGARRCFGAAARLCEIAPSVWRVGEGRPRVAVLGGVHGNELSGVEVVKRLVSEMCDTTEHVEGEITLAIGNPPAVSRGVRFVHQDLNRCFQEVVGDPAMPLGMEHEQSRAQVLMPSLRGLDVLLDLHATNKPSKPFARLPGPVAGRKERFASAERVFLRALPASCRTILWDPDTLIAGGAMSDEYALQHAPFEACQRSGEQIHPAYICYESGLASDKSSAGAIYSAVRACFAELGILRYPDTDSAVEEAVGRDWEHFEITDVFKLDSRGYEWINGFGSQNFQVLPPGAAFGRRLEPLEELIAPTGRDSYLIFPKGKAFWIPGWPLGWLARKLVLPLDVGDIQKRRKLLGYEEGDVNESADLGLGCGNPLTTANLQPGEVVLDLGSGAGMDCFIAAKQVGPKGHVLGVDMTPEMLVKARATAANDKVSNVLLAFLSG
;
A
#
# COMPACT_ATOMS: atom_id res chain seq x y z
N MET A 1 -27.11 31.90 -21.27
CA MET A 1 -26.81 30.84 -22.25
C MET A 1 -26.46 29.57 -21.48
N VAL A 2 -27.42 28.65 -21.35
CA VAL A 2 -27.27 27.39 -20.62
C VAL A 2 -26.89 26.33 -21.65
N SER A 3 -25.66 25.80 -21.61
CA SER A 3 -25.28 24.66 -22.44
C SER A 3 -25.62 23.36 -21.70
N ARG A 4 -26.29 22.47 -22.41
CA ARG A 4 -26.81 21.20 -21.91
C ARG A 4 -25.67 20.21 -21.66
N VAL A 5 -25.62 19.67 -20.45
CA VAL A 5 -24.84 18.46 -20.12
C VAL A 5 -25.43 17.29 -20.90
N ALA A 6 -24.64 16.71 -21.82
CA ALA A 6 -25.03 15.54 -22.58
C ALA A 6 -25.21 14.34 -21.64
N SER A 7 -26.38 13.72 -21.70
CA SER A 7 -26.75 12.52 -20.95
C SER A 7 -25.92 11.31 -21.38
N LEU A 8 -25.39 10.57 -20.41
CA LEU A 8 -24.62 9.31 -20.49
C LEU A 8 -25.32 8.10 -21.16
N ARG A 9 -26.37 8.30 -21.98
CA ARG A 9 -27.14 7.22 -22.61
C ARG A 9 -26.71 6.84 -24.03
N ALA A 10 -25.68 7.46 -24.61
CA ALA A 10 -25.40 7.34 -26.04
C ALA A 10 -24.29 6.34 -26.45
N VAL A 11 -23.77 5.49 -25.55
CA VAL A 11 -22.74 4.48 -25.90
C VAL A 11 -23.33 3.04 -26.00
N ALA A 12 -24.65 2.88 -25.88
CA ALA A 12 -25.30 1.57 -26.00
C ALA A 12 -25.56 1.19 -27.48
N GLY A 13 -24.56 0.57 -28.11
CA GLY A 13 -24.64 0.12 -29.50
C GLY A 13 -23.77 -1.10 -29.82
N ALA A 14 -23.67 -2.08 -28.92
CA ALA A 14 -22.91 -3.31 -29.18
C ALA A 14 -23.68 -4.28 -30.09
N ARG A 15 -23.36 -4.30 -31.40
CA ARG A 15 -23.77 -5.36 -32.33
C ARG A 15 -22.93 -6.63 -32.08
N ARG A 16 -23.61 -7.77 -31.86
CA ARG A 16 -23.00 -9.12 -31.86
C ARG A 16 -22.50 -9.46 -33.27
N CYS A 17 -21.18 -9.58 -33.45
CA CYS A 17 -20.57 -10.21 -34.62
C CYS A 17 -19.43 -11.14 -34.16
N PHE A 18 -19.40 -12.36 -34.71
CA PHE A 18 -18.34 -13.35 -34.48
C PHE A 18 -17.07 -12.96 -35.25
N GLY A 19 -15.91 -12.93 -34.58
CA GLY A 19 -14.58 -12.73 -35.18
C GLY A 19 -13.50 -12.13 -34.23
N ALA A 20 -12.76 -13.01 -33.54
CA ALA A 20 -11.37 -12.97 -33.03
C ALA A 20 -10.63 -11.68 -32.58
N ALA A 21 -11.29 -10.59 -32.19
CA ALA A 21 -10.69 -9.54 -31.36
C ALA A 21 -11.49 -9.42 -30.04
N ALA A 22 -10.81 -9.41 -28.89
CA ALA A 22 -11.48 -9.26 -27.61
C ALA A 22 -12.15 -7.88 -27.57
N ARG A 23 -13.48 -7.84 -27.56
CA ARG A 23 -14.25 -6.59 -27.51
C ARG A 23 -14.55 -6.22 -26.07
N LEU A 24 -14.47 -4.93 -25.75
CA LEU A 24 -14.92 -4.42 -24.47
C LEU A 24 -16.42 -4.73 -24.25
N CYS A 25 -16.74 -5.35 -23.13
CA CYS A 25 -18.09 -5.70 -22.73
C CYS A 25 -18.42 -5.08 -21.37
N GLU A 26 -19.58 -4.42 -21.25
CA GLU A 26 -20.11 -4.03 -19.94
C GLU A 26 -20.72 -5.27 -19.26
N ILE A 27 -20.06 -5.79 -18.23
CA ILE A 27 -20.44 -7.04 -17.53
C ILE A 27 -21.36 -6.78 -16.33
N ALA A 28 -21.37 -5.54 -15.83
CA ALA A 28 -22.28 -5.04 -14.82
C ALA A 28 -22.35 -3.50 -14.96
N PRO A 29 -23.34 -2.81 -14.35
CA PRO A 29 -23.48 -1.36 -14.51
C PRO A 29 -22.18 -0.60 -14.18
N SER A 30 -21.63 0.09 -15.17
CA SER A 30 -20.35 0.81 -15.08
C SER A 30 -19.14 -0.06 -14.70
N VAL A 31 -19.15 -1.32 -15.12
CA VAL A 31 -18.05 -2.28 -15.01
C VAL A 31 -17.84 -2.91 -16.39
N TRP A 32 -16.68 -2.67 -16.98
CA TRP A 32 -16.33 -3.15 -18.31
C TRP A 32 -15.17 -4.13 -18.23
N ARG A 33 -15.19 -5.14 -19.11
CA ARG A 33 -14.12 -6.14 -19.23
C ARG A 33 -13.73 -6.31 -20.69
N VAL A 34 -12.43 -6.49 -20.92
CA VAL A 34 -11.87 -6.89 -22.20
C VAL A 34 -10.79 -7.94 -22.00
N GLY A 35 -10.73 -8.89 -22.93
CA GLY A 35 -9.79 -10.02 -22.87
C GLY A 35 -10.21 -11.08 -21.85
N GLU A 36 -9.42 -12.15 -21.80
CA GLU A 36 -9.59 -13.31 -20.92
C GLU A 36 -8.21 -13.86 -20.56
N GLY A 37 -8.13 -14.68 -19.51
CA GLY A 37 -6.88 -15.30 -19.08
C GLY A 37 -6.07 -14.42 -18.12
N ARG A 38 -4.75 -14.59 -18.13
CA ARG A 38 -3.83 -13.92 -17.20
C ARG A 38 -2.75 -13.12 -17.95
N PRO A 39 -2.26 -12.01 -17.35
CA PRO A 39 -2.63 -11.49 -16.03
C PRO A 39 -4.02 -10.81 -16.01
N ARG A 40 -4.66 -10.80 -14.84
CA ARG A 40 -5.96 -10.15 -14.58
C ARG A 40 -5.74 -8.84 -13.84
N VAL A 41 -6.08 -7.73 -14.48
CA VAL A 41 -5.86 -6.38 -13.96
C VAL A 41 -7.18 -5.64 -13.85
N ALA A 42 -7.42 -5.00 -12.71
CA ALA A 42 -8.55 -4.10 -12.52
C ALA A 42 -8.08 -2.66 -12.27
N VAL A 43 -8.78 -1.70 -12.88
CA VAL A 43 -8.62 -0.27 -12.61
C VAL A 43 -9.95 0.29 -12.14
N LEU A 44 -9.97 0.76 -10.89
CA LEU A 44 -11.13 1.36 -10.24
C LEU A 44 -10.93 2.87 -10.14
N GLY A 45 -11.97 3.62 -10.48
CA GLY A 45 -11.98 5.07 -10.32
C GLY A 45 -13.32 5.55 -9.78
N GLY A 46 -13.33 6.54 -8.91
CA GLY A 46 -14.57 7.10 -8.38
C GLY A 46 -15.32 6.18 -7.42
N VAL A 47 -14.59 5.37 -6.63
CA VAL A 47 -15.15 4.74 -5.42
C VAL A 47 -15.76 5.81 -4.52
N HIS A 48 -15.06 6.95 -4.39
CA HIS A 48 -15.64 8.20 -3.91
C HIS A 48 -15.99 9.12 -5.07
N GLY A 49 -17.22 9.63 -5.11
CA GLY A 49 -17.74 10.35 -6.28
C GLY A 49 -17.14 11.73 -6.54
N ASN A 50 -16.51 12.34 -5.54
CA ASN A 50 -15.85 13.64 -5.67
C ASN A 50 -14.36 13.56 -6.05
N GLU A 51 -13.80 12.35 -6.17
CA GLU A 51 -12.39 12.10 -6.52
C GLU A 51 -12.28 11.84 -8.03
N LEU A 52 -12.32 12.91 -8.81
CA LEU A 52 -12.62 12.84 -10.25
C LEU A 52 -11.44 12.46 -11.15
N SER A 53 -10.20 12.48 -10.66
CA SER A 53 -9.02 12.08 -11.43
C SER A 53 -9.10 10.61 -11.88
N GLY A 54 -9.46 9.71 -10.96
CA GLY A 54 -9.65 8.29 -11.29
C GLY A 54 -10.84 8.05 -12.24
N VAL A 55 -11.92 8.81 -12.10
CA VAL A 55 -13.08 8.76 -13.01
C VAL A 55 -12.68 9.12 -14.45
N GLU A 56 -11.88 10.17 -14.61
CA GLU A 56 -11.37 10.59 -15.91
C GLU A 56 -10.47 9.52 -16.54
N VAL A 57 -9.56 8.95 -15.76
CA VAL A 57 -8.66 7.87 -16.20
C VAL A 57 -9.47 6.68 -16.71
N VAL A 58 -10.44 6.18 -15.92
CA VAL A 58 -11.27 5.04 -16.30
C VAL A 58 -12.07 5.34 -17.57
N LYS A 59 -12.65 6.54 -17.71
CA LYS A 59 -13.39 6.92 -18.92
C LYS A 59 -12.52 6.93 -20.17
N ARG A 60 -11.29 7.44 -20.06
CA ARG A 60 -10.33 7.43 -21.17
C ARG A 60 -9.96 6.01 -21.57
N LEU A 61 -9.66 5.14 -20.59
CA LEU A 61 -9.37 3.73 -20.84
C LEU A 61 -10.56 3.01 -21.47
N VAL A 62 -11.79 3.25 -21.02
CA VAL A 62 -12.99 2.68 -21.64
C VAL A 62 -13.10 3.12 -23.10
N SER A 63 -12.89 4.39 -23.42
CA SER A 63 -12.88 4.88 -24.80
C SER A 63 -11.78 4.20 -25.63
N GLU A 64 -10.56 4.14 -25.09
CA GLU A 64 -9.42 3.49 -25.74
C GLU A 64 -9.69 2.00 -26.01
N MET A 65 -10.29 1.28 -25.06
CA MET A 65 -10.61 -0.15 -25.21
C MET A 65 -11.81 -0.40 -26.15
N CYS A 66 -12.69 0.59 -26.35
CA CYS A 66 -13.73 0.50 -27.37
C CYS A 66 -13.15 0.57 -28.79
N ASP A 67 -12.13 1.40 -28.97
CA ASP A 67 -11.55 1.72 -30.27
C ASP A 67 -10.30 0.88 -30.61
N THR A 68 -9.74 0.16 -29.63
CA THR A 68 -8.52 -0.63 -29.81
C THR A 68 -8.71 -1.77 -30.80
N THR A 69 -7.74 -1.92 -31.69
CA THR A 69 -7.59 -3.09 -32.58
C THR A 69 -6.51 -4.04 -32.07
N GLU A 70 -5.77 -3.67 -31.03
CA GLU A 70 -4.72 -4.48 -30.44
C GLU A 70 -5.31 -5.71 -29.74
N HIS A 71 -4.57 -6.81 -29.81
CA HIS A 71 -4.93 -8.02 -29.08
C HIS A 71 -4.64 -7.84 -27.58
N VAL A 72 -5.63 -8.12 -26.73
CA VAL A 72 -5.50 -8.08 -25.27
C VAL A 72 -5.06 -9.45 -24.78
N GLU A 73 -3.81 -9.53 -24.32
CA GLU A 73 -3.18 -10.76 -23.85
C GLU A 73 -3.31 -10.92 -22.33
N GLY A 74 -4.54 -11.10 -21.87
CA GLY A 74 -4.92 -11.15 -20.46
C GLY A 74 -6.32 -10.60 -20.27
N GLU A 75 -6.68 -10.23 -19.04
CA GLU A 75 -7.98 -9.63 -18.73
C GLU A 75 -7.79 -8.25 -18.12
N ILE A 76 -8.46 -7.24 -18.70
CA ILE A 76 -8.56 -5.90 -18.12
C ILE A 76 -10.01 -5.67 -17.70
N THR A 77 -10.20 -5.31 -16.42
CA THR A 77 -11.47 -4.83 -15.89
C THR A 77 -11.37 -3.35 -15.55
N LEU A 78 -12.29 -2.53 -16.04
CA LEU A 78 -12.38 -1.11 -15.78
C LEU A 78 -13.69 -0.83 -15.05
N ALA A 79 -13.70 -0.03 -13.99
CA ALA A 79 -14.97 0.31 -13.33
C ALA A 79 -15.02 1.72 -12.76
N ILE A 80 -16.22 2.32 -12.85
CA ILE A 80 -16.57 3.47 -12.03
C ILE A 80 -17.18 2.96 -10.72
N GLY A 81 -16.51 3.21 -9.60
CA GLY A 81 -16.86 2.64 -8.29
C GLY A 81 -18.27 3.03 -7.83
N ASN A 82 -18.61 4.32 -7.79
CA ASN A 82 -19.91 4.80 -7.32
C ASN A 82 -20.54 5.81 -8.31
N PRO A 83 -21.15 5.34 -9.42
CA PRO A 83 -21.69 6.24 -10.46
C PRO A 83 -22.71 7.26 -9.95
N PRO A 84 -23.64 6.92 -9.02
CA PRO A 84 -24.53 7.92 -8.43
C PRO A 84 -23.80 9.00 -7.63
N ALA A 85 -22.80 8.66 -6.82
CA ALA A 85 -22.00 9.66 -6.10
C ALA A 85 -21.21 10.55 -7.07
N VAL A 86 -20.61 9.97 -8.12
CA VAL A 86 -19.90 10.70 -9.19
C VAL A 86 -20.83 11.70 -9.87
N SER A 87 -22.05 11.28 -10.22
CA SER A 87 -23.03 12.15 -10.90
C SER A 87 -23.46 13.35 -10.06
N ARG A 88 -23.40 13.21 -8.73
CA ARG A 88 -23.76 14.25 -7.75
C ARG A 88 -22.56 15.07 -7.28
N GLY A 89 -21.34 14.67 -7.62
CA GLY A 89 -20.10 15.31 -7.15
C GLY A 89 -19.89 15.22 -5.64
N VAL A 90 -20.47 14.21 -4.98
CA VAL A 90 -20.35 13.97 -3.54
C VAL A 90 -19.46 12.76 -3.28
N ARG A 91 -18.90 12.65 -2.08
CA ARG A 91 -18.04 11.51 -1.70
C ARG A 91 -18.81 10.18 -1.80
N PHE A 92 -20.00 10.14 -1.23
CA PHE A 92 -20.89 8.99 -1.24
C PHE A 92 -22.36 9.45 -1.13
N VAL A 93 -23.30 8.54 -1.37
CA VAL A 93 -24.74 8.77 -1.29
C VAL A 93 -25.28 8.53 0.12
N HIS A 94 -25.05 7.35 0.70
CA HIS A 94 -25.52 7.04 2.07
C HIS A 94 -24.35 6.81 3.02
N GLN A 95 -23.41 5.94 2.65
CA GLN A 95 -22.24 5.60 3.46
C GLN A 95 -20.97 5.46 2.60
N ASP A 96 -19.80 5.40 3.22
CA ASP A 96 -18.54 5.27 2.49
C ASP A 96 -18.44 3.91 1.78
N LEU A 97 -18.44 3.89 0.44
CA LEU A 97 -18.34 2.67 -0.36
C LEU A 97 -17.08 1.87 -0.03
N ASN A 98 -15.98 2.55 0.30
CA ASN A 98 -14.72 1.89 0.66
C ASN A 98 -14.71 1.34 2.10
N ARG A 99 -15.91 1.16 2.69
CA ARG A 99 -16.17 0.44 3.94
C ARG A 99 -17.17 -0.70 3.75
N CYS A 100 -17.56 -1.00 2.51
CA CYS A 100 -18.64 -1.93 2.20
C CYS A 100 -18.16 -3.25 1.56
N PHE A 101 -16.86 -3.42 1.31
CA PHE A 101 -16.30 -4.61 0.63
C PHE A 101 -16.12 -5.79 1.58
N GLN A 102 -17.24 -6.30 2.09
CA GLN A 102 -17.28 -7.50 2.92
C GLN A 102 -18.37 -8.44 2.43
N GLU A 103 -18.12 -9.74 2.53
CA GLU A 103 -19.16 -10.73 2.25
C GLU A 103 -20.27 -10.62 3.31
N VAL A 104 -21.52 -10.62 2.85
CA VAL A 104 -22.67 -10.58 3.75
C VAL A 104 -22.94 -12.02 4.18
N VAL A 105 -22.68 -12.34 5.45
CA VAL A 105 -23.02 -13.64 6.02
C VAL A 105 -24.54 -13.70 6.26
N GLY A 106 -25.29 -14.42 5.40
CA GLY A 106 -26.75 -14.54 5.51
C GLY A 106 -27.45 -14.97 4.21
N ASP A 107 -28.78 -15.09 4.24
CA ASP A 107 -29.63 -15.55 3.13
C ASP A 107 -29.40 -14.73 1.84
N PRO A 108 -29.07 -15.37 0.69
CA PRO A 108 -28.79 -14.72 -0.60
C PRO A 108 -30.01 -14.03 -1.25
N ALA A 109 -31.21 -14.18 -0.69
CA ALA A 109 -32.32 -13.31 -1.06
C ALA A 109 -32.01 -11.88 -0.61
N MET A 110 -31.45 -11.07 -1.52
CA MET A 110 -31.26 -9.60 -1.42
C MET A 110 -32.07 -9.01 -0.26
N PRO A 111 -31.47 -8.74 0.91
CA PRO A 111 -32.24 -8.22 2.02
C PRO A 111 -32.84 -6.88 1.57
N LEU A 112 -34.18 -6.82 1.47
CA LEU A 112 -34.90 -5.58 1.24
C LEU A 112 -34.37 -4.52 2.22
N GLY A 113 -33.85 -3.40 1.71
CA GLY A 113 -33.40 -2.28 2.52
C GLY A 113 -31.88 -2.08 2.62
N MET A 114 -31.05 -2.75 1.83
CA MET A 114 -29.64 -2.38 1.73
C MET A 114 -29.47 -0.95 1.19
N GLU A 115 -28.60 -0.17 1.85
CA GLU A 115 -28.15 1.11 1.32
C GLU A 115 -27.41 0.93 -0.01
N HIS A 116 -27.41 2.00 -0.83
CA HIS A 116 -26.86 1.98 -2.18
C HIS A 116 -25.42 1.46 -2.23
N GLU A 117 -24.53 1.94 -1.36
CA GLU A 117 -23.12 1.54 -1.36
C GLU A 117 -22.91 0.07 -1.01
N GLN A 118 -23.70 -0.49 -0.10
CA GLN A 118 -23.62 -1.92 0.23
C GLN A 118 -23.98 -2.77 -0.99
N SER A 119 -25.07 -2.41 -1.68
CA SER A 119 -25.49 -3.06 -2.92
C SER A 119 -24.43 -2.89 -4.02
N ARG A 120 -23.81 -1.72 -4.09
CA ARG A 120 -22.77 -1.42 -5.08
C ARG A 120 -21.52 -2.26 -4.86
N ALA A 121 -21.09 -2.46 -3.61
CA ALA A 121 -19.96 -3.33 -3.31
C ALA A 121 -20.21 -4.76 -3.80
N GLN A 122 -21.42 -5.31 -3.61
CA GLN A 122 -21.78 -6.65 -4.14
C GLN A 122 -21.66 -6.76 -5.66
N VAL A 123 -21.92 -5.68 -6.39
CA VAL A 123 -21.75 -5.63 -7.85
C VAL A 123 -20.27 -5.62 -8.26
N LEU A 124 -19.41 -4.97 -7.48
CA LEU A 124 -17.98 -4.82 -7.79
C LEU A 124 -17.15 -6.04 -7.35
N MET A 125 -17.47 -6.64 -6.21
CA MET A 125 -16.69 -7.71 -5.58
C MET A 125 -16.35 -8.90 -6.49
N PRO A 126 -17.25 -9.41 -7.36
CA PRO A 126 -16.90 -10.48 -8.30
C PRO A 126 -15.73 -10.14 -9.23
N SER A 127 -15.58 -8.86 -9.60
CA SER A 127 -14.49 -8.37 -10.44
C SER A 127 -13.19 -8.12 -9.67
N LEU A 128 -13.23 -8.15 -8.34
CA LEU A 128 -12.06 -7.96 -7.48
C LEU A 128 -11.41 -9.27 -7.00
N ARG A 129 -12.05 -10.42 -7.26
CA ARG A 129 -11.53 -11.74 -6.86
C ARG A 129 -10.52 -12.28 -7.87
N GLY A 130 -9.41 -12.85 -7.36
CA GLY A 130 -8.40 -13.53 -8.16
C GLY A 130 -7.72 -12.61 -9.17
N LEU A 131 -7.56 -11.33 -8.82
CA LEU A 131 -6.81 -10.36 -9.60
C LEU A 131 -5.31 -10.55 -9.35
N ASP A 132 -4.52 -10.42 -10.41
CA ASP A 132 -3.07 -10.27 -10.30
C ASP A 132 -2.73 -8.81 -9.95
N VAL A 133 -3.49 -7.84 -10.46
CA VAL A 133 -3.27 -6.41 -10.14
C VAL A 133 -4.58 -5.67 -9.93
N LEU A 134 -4.65 -4.86 -8.88
CA LEU A 134 -5.68 -3.85 -8.68
C LEU A 134 -5.04 -2.47 -8.52
N LEU A 135 -5.53 -1.52 -9.31
CA LEU A 135 -5.25 -0.10 -9.19
C LEU A 135 -6.54 0.63 -8.79
N ASP A 136 -6.70 0.91 -7.50
CA ASP A 136 -7.81 1.71 -6.98
C ASP A 136 -7.38 3.18 -6.88
N LEU A 137 -7.98 4.04 -7.72
CA LEU A 137 -7.54 5.41 -7.92
C LEU A 137 -8.37 6.39 -7.07
N HIS A 138 -7.69 7.02 -6.13
CA HIS A 138 -8.24 7.88 -5.09
C HIS A 138 -7.62 9.28 -5.07
N ALA A 139 -8.20 10.14 -4.24
CA ALA A 139 -7.64 11.44 -3.88
C ALA A 139 -8.01 11.82 -2.44
N THR A 140 -7.13 12.55 -1.77
CA THR A 140 -7.31 12.93 -0.37
C THR A 140 -8.28 14.10 -0.21
N ASN A 141 -9.00 14.12 0.92
CA ASN A 141 -9.86 15.25 1.31
C ASN A 141 -9.10 16.41 1.99
N LYS A 142 -7.87 16.16 2.41
CA LYS A 142 -6.95 17.12 3.05
C LYS A 142 -5.69 17.26 2.19
N PRO A 143 -5.00 18.40 2.22
CA PRO A 143 -3.74 18.57 1.49
C PRO A 143 -2.77 17.41 1.72
N SER A 144 -2.18 16.93 0.63
CA SER A 144 -1.18 15.85 0.64
C SER A 144 -0.39 15.90 -0.65
N LYS A 145 0.89 15.49 -0.59
CA LYS A 145 1.58 14.99 -1.79
C LYS A 145 0.95 13.65 -2.21
N PRO A 146 1.07 13.23 -3.47
CA PRO A 146 0.59 11.92 -3.89
C PRO A 146 1.35 10.79 -3.20
N PHE A 147 0.65 9.70 -2.90
CA PHE A 147 1.23 8.51 -2.28
C PHE A 147 0.50 7.24 -2.70
N ALA A 148 1.16 6.10 -2.56
CA ALA A 148 0.52 4.80 -2.75
C ALA A 148 0.34 4.13 -1.39
N ARG A 149 -0.85 3.59 -1.14
CA ARG A 149 -1.15 2.75 0.01
C ARG A 149 -1.11 1.29 -0.42
N LEU A 150 -0.39 0.47 0.35
CA LEU A 150 -0.23 -0.97 0.11
C LEU A 150 -0.76 -1.75 1.32
N PRO A 151 -1.74 -2.66 1.15
CA PRO A 151 -2.20 -3.54 2.22
C PRO A 151 -1.23 -4.69 2.48
N GLY A 152 -1.33 -5.26 3.68
CA GLY A 152 -0.64 -6.49 4.05
C GLY A 152 0.80 -6.28 4.52
N PRO A 153 1.41 -7.34 5.10
CA PRO A 153 2.64 -7.21 5.85
C PRO A 153 3.81 -6.73 4.99
N VAL A 154 4.63 -5.87 5.61
CA VAL A 154 5.96 -5.48 5.08
C VAL A 154 6.97 -6.58 5.38
N ALA A 155 6.87 -7.19 6.57
CA ALA A 155 7.75 -8.26 7.02
C ALA A 155 7.58 -9.52 6.15
N GLY A 156 8.72 -10.14 5.79
CA GLY A 156 8.74 -11.38 5.00
C GLY A 156 8.70 -11.19 3.48
N ARG A 157 8.58 -9.95 2.98
CA ARG A 157 8.74 -9.67 1.54
C ARG A 157 10.22 -9.87 1.14
N LYS A 158 10.46 -10.73 0.15
CA LYS A 158 11.81 -10.96 -0.43
C LYS A 158 12.32 -9.76 -1.24
N GLU A 159 11.40 -8.97 -1.80
CA GLU A 159 11.69 -7.77 -2.57
C GLU A 159 10.92 -6.57 -1.99
N ARG A 160 11.40 -5.34 -2.26
CA ARG A 160 10.82 -4.08 -1.76
C ARG A 160 9.37 -3.89 -2.20
N PHE A 161 9.11 -4.24 -3.45
CA PHE A 161 7.80 -4.18 -4.10
C PHE A 161 7.60 -5.49 -4.85
N ALA A 162 6.36 -6.00 -4.89
CA ALA A 162 5.99 -7.02 -5.85
C ALA A 162 6.27 -6.52 -7.29
N SER A 163 6.50 -7.42 -8.24
CA SER A 163 6.84 -7.05 -9.62
C SER A 163 5.81 -6.09 -10.25
N ALA A 164 4.51 -6.32 -10.01
CA ALA A 164 3.45 -5.43 -10.48
C ALA A 164 3.36 -4.10 -9.69
N GLU A 165 3.60 -4.10 -8.37
CA GLU A 165 3.70 -2.86 -7.58
C GLU A 165 4.82 -1.98 -8.13
N ARG A 166 5.98 -2.57 -8.38
CA ARG A 166 7.15 -1.91 -8.96
C ARG A 166 6.78 -1.23 -10.26
N VAL A 167 6.19 -1.97 -11.22
CA VAL A 167 5.80 -1.47 -12.54
C VAL A 167 4.94 -0.21 -12.44
N PHE A 168 3.84 -0.26 -11.67
CA PHE A 168 2.95 0.89 -11.54
C PHE A 168 3.64 2.08 -10.86
N LEU A 169 4.37 1.84 -9.77
CA LEU A 169 5.09 2.87 -9.03
C LEU A 169 6.18 3.54 -9.87
N ARG A 170 6.83 2.79 -10.79
CA ARG A 170 7.83 3.36 -11.73
C ARG A 170 7.22 4.36 -12.68
N ALA A 171 6.01 4.07 -13.16
CA ALA A 171 5.35 4.88 -14.18
C ALA A 171 4.67 6.14 -13.61
N LEU A 172 4.55 6.26 -12.28
CA LEU A 172 4.02 7.45 -11.62
C LEU A 172 5.04 8.61 -11.63
N PRO A 173 4.56 9.88 -11.67
CA PRO A 173 5.42 11.05 -11.60
C PRO A 173 6.41 11.04 -10.44
N ALA A 174 7.59 11.64 -10.63
CA ALA A 174 8.64 11.75 -9.62
C ALA A 174 8.22 12.47 -8.32
N SER A 175 7.08 13.17 -8.33
CA SER A 175 6.46 13.75 -7.15
C SER A 175 5.83 12.72 -6.20
N CYS A 176 5.48 11.53 -6.69
CA CYS A 176 5.03 10.41 -5.87
C CYS A 176 6.24 9.64 -5.34
N ARG A 177 6.57 9.89 -4.06
CA ARG A 177 7.70 9.25 -3.36
C ARG A 177 7.29 8.55 -2.08
N THR A 178 6.01 8.57 -1.73
CA THR A 178 5.54 8.12 -0.44
C THR A 178 4.78 6.81 -0.59
N ILE A 179 5.17 5.83 0.23
CA ILE A 179 4.50 4.55 0.38
C ILE A 179 3.92 4.49 1.79
N LEU A 180 2.63 4.19 1.89
CA LEU A 180 1.93 3.97 3.15
C LEU A 180 1.53 2.50 3.26
N TRP A 181 2.20 1.78 4.14
CA TRP A 181 1.90 0.39 4.48
C TRP A 181 0.78 0.33 5.51
N ASP A 182 -0.17 -0.57 5.29
CA ASP A 182 -1.21 -0.89 6.26
C ASP A 182 -1.27 -2.41 6.46
N PRO A 183 -0.31 -2.95 7.24
CA PRO A 183 -0.07 -4.38 7.31
C PRO A 183 -1.21 -5.15 7.94
N ASP A 184 -1.87 -4.55 8.93
CA ASP A 184 -2.94 -5.15 9.72
C ASP A 184 -4.33 -4.66 9.29
N THR A 185 -4.43 -3.99 8.13
CA THR A 185 -5.69 -3.42 7.60
C THR A 185 -6.37 -2.48 8.60
N LEU A 186 -5.60 -1.67 9.35
CA LEU A 186 -6.12 -0.78 10.39
C LEU A 186 -7.01 0.34 9.84
N ILE A 187 -6.97 0.62 8.53
CA ILE A 187 -7.85 1.63 7.91
C ILE A 187 -9.31 1.17 7.87
N ALA A 188 -9.57 -0.09 7.52
CA ALA A 188 -10.93 -0.57 7.28
C ALA A 188 -11.22 -2.03 7.67
N GLY A 189 -10.24 -2.76 8.19
CA GLY A 189 -10.41 -4.13 8.69
C GLY A 189 -10.84 -5.13 7.61
N GLY A 190 -10.35 -4.96 6.38
CA GLY A 190 -10.71 -5.80 5.24
C GLY A 190 -11.79 -5.23 4.33
N ALA A 191 -12.41 -4.10 4.70
CA ALA A 191 -13.61 -3.59 4.04
C ALA A 191 -13.35 -2.59 2.88
N MET A 192 -12.08 -2.34 2.55
CA MET A 192 -11.67 -1.57 1.37
C MET A 192 -11.54 -2.47 0.13
N SER A 193 -11.63 -1.87 -1.06
CA SER A 193 -11.58 -2.62 -2.32
C SER A 193 -10.25 -3.38 -2.51
N ASP A 194 -9.14 -2.77 -2.10
CA ASP A 194 -7.79 -3.32 -2.20
C ASP A 194 -7.47 -4.34 -1.10
N GLU A 195 -7.97 -4.13 0.12
CA GLU A 195 -7.92 -5.14 1.19
C GLU A 195 -8.73 -6.38 0.82
N TYR A 196 -9.94 -6.19 0.27
CA TYR A 196 -10.77 -7.29 -0.21
C TYR A 196 -10.09 -8.06 -1.34
N ALA A 197 -9.48 -7.36 -2.31
CA ALA A 197 -8.74 -7.98 -3.39
C ALA A 197 -7.52 -8.77 -2.87
N LEU A 198 -6.80 -8.25 -1.87
CA LEU A 198 -5.72 -8.97 -1.19
C LEU A 198 -6.20 -10.26 -0.52
N GLN A 199 -7.34 -10.23 0.18
CA GLN A 199 -7.93 -11.43 0.80
C GLN A 199 -8.35 -12.49 -0.21
N HIS A 200 -8.62 -12.07 -1.46
CA HIS A 200 -9.03 -12.93 -2.56
C HIS A 200 -7.94 -13.05 -3.63
N ALA A 201 -6.67 -12.86 -3.24
CA ALA A 201 -5.53 -13.01 -4.12
C ALA A 201 -5.45 -14.44 -4.68
N PRO A 202 -4.95 -14.62 -5.91
CA PRO A 202 -4.78 -15.95 -6.46
C PRO A 202 -3.76 -16.76 -5.63
N PHE A 203 -4.03 -18.05 -5.44
CA PHE A 203 -3.14 -18.96 -4.71
C PHE A 203 -1.76 -19.08 -5.39
N GLU A 204 -1.75 -19.13 -6.72
CA GLU A 204 -0.52 -19.16 -7.52
C GLU A 204 -0.33 -17.82 -8.24
N ALA A 205 0.88 -17.29 -8.14
CA ALA A 205 1.31 -16.14 -8.91
C ALA A 205 1.28 -16.45 -10.41
N CYS A 206 0.86 -15.48 -11.22
CA CYS A 206 0.93 -15.62 -12.67
C CYS A 206 2.40 -15.72 -13.13
N GLN A 207 2.68 -16.52 -14.17
CA GLN A 207 3.99 -16.54 -14.84
C GLN A 207 3.83 -15.98 -16.26
N ARG A 208 4.72 -15.08 -16.66
CA ARG A 208 4.73 -14.52 -18.01
C ARG A 208 6.15 -14.21 -18.45
N SER A 209 6.50 -14.63 -19.67
CA SER A 209 7.84 -14.45 -20.24
C SER A 209 9.00 -14.95 -19.37
N GLY A 210 8.75 -15.96 -18.51
CA GLY A 210 9.73 -16.52 -17.58
C GLY A 210 9.83 -15.81 -16.23
N GLU A 211 9.11 -14.71 -16.00
CA GLU A 211 9.06 -14.00 -14.73
C GLU A 211 7.75 -14.26 -13.96
N GLN A 212 7.85 -14.30 -12.63
CA GLN A 212 6.71 -14.44 -11.73
C GLN A 212 6.08 -13.06 -11.48
N ILE A 213 4.82 -12.90 -11.84
CA ILE A 213 3.99 -11.74 -11.54
C ILE A 213 3.38 -11.95 -10.16
N HIS A 214 3.96 -11.29 -9.17
CA HIS A 214 3.41 -11.30 -7.81
C HIS A 214 2.20 -10.37 -7.74
N PRO A 215 1.12 -10.78 -7.04
CA PRO A 215 -0.07 -9.95 -6.96
C PRO A 215 0.19 -8.58 -6.32
N ALA A 216 -0.49 -7.55 -6.82
CA ALA A 216 -0.32 -6.18 -6.38
C ALA A 216 -1.68 -5.48 -6.21
N TYR A 217 -1.95 -4.96 -5.01
CA TYR A 217 -3.21 -4.27 -4.70
C TYR A 217 -2.86 -2.88 -4.19
N ILE A 218 -3.14 -1.86 -5.01
CA ILE A 218 -2.64 -0.50 -4.78
C ILE A 218 -3.83 0.45 -4.69
N CYS A 219 -3.97 1.12 -3.55
CA CYS A 219 -4.78 2.32 -3.42
C CYS A 219 -3.90 3.54 -3.68
N TYR A 220 -4.05 4.18 -4.83
CA TYR A 220 -3.25 5.35 -5.20
C TYR A 220 -3.97 6.65 -4.84
N GLU A 221 -3.37 7.43 -3.95
CA GLU A 221 -3.88 8.72 -3.51
C GLU A 221 -3.20 9.83 -4.29
N SER A 222 -3.92 10.43 -5.24
CA SER A 222 -3.37 11.36 -6.22
C SER A 222 -3.07 12.78 -5.70
N GLY A 223 -3.27 13.03 -4.40
CA GLY A 223 -3.23 14.36 -3.79
C GLY A 223 -4.64 14.88 -3.50
N LEU A 224 -4.81 16.21 -3.38
CA LEU A 224 -6.09 16.80 -2.98
C LEU A 224 -7.18 16.59 -4.04
N ALA A 225 -8.37 16.11 -3.65
CA ALA A 225 -9.47 15.76 -4.58
C ALA A 225 -9.98 16.89 -5.49
N SER A 226 -9.76 18.15 -5.10
CA SER A 226 -10.08 19.31 -5.94
C SER A 226 -9.08 19.53 -7.08
N ASP A 227 -7.89 18.93 -7.01
CA ASP A 227 -6.86 18.98 -8.04
C ASP A 227 -6.96 17.76 -8.96
N LYS A 228 -7.19 18.02 -10.25
CA LYS A 228 -7.33 16.98 -11.29
C LYS A 228 -6.17 16.98 -12.28
N SER A 229 -5.15 17.81 -12.04
CA SER A 229 -4.01 17.96 -12.96
C SER A 229 -3.23 16.67 -13.17
N SER A 230 -3.27 15.76 -12.20
CA SER A 230 -2.59 14.46 -12.24
C SER A 230 -3.26 13.40 -13.12
N ALA A 231 -4.52 13.59 -13.56
CA ALA A 231 -5.27 12.57 -14.30
C ALA A 231 -4.56 12.08 -15.58
N GLY A 232 -3.90 12.98 -16.31
CA GLY A 232 -3.12 12.61 -17.50
C GLY A 232 -1.92 11.73 -17.17
N ALA A 233 -1.19 12.05 -16.10
CA ALA A 233 -0.04 11.25 -15.67
C ALA A 233 -0.45 9.88 -15.13
N ILE A 234 -1.56 9.82 -14.37
CA ILE A 234 -2.11 8.54 -13.88
C ILE A 234 -2.51 7.65 -15.04
N TYR A 235 -3.19 8.21 -16.05
CA TYR A 235 -3.56 7.49 -17.27
C TYR A 235 -2.34 6.89 -17.99
N SER A 236 -1.27 7.68 -18.16
CA SER A 236 0.00 7.18 -18.72
C SER A 236 0.63 6.09 -17.86
N ALA A 237 0.57 6.20 -16.53
CA ALA A 237 1.11 5.20 -15.61
C ALA A 237 0.36 3.86 -15.69
N VAL A 238 -0.97 3.91 -15.82
CA VAL A 238 -1.79 2.71 -16.03
C VAL A 238 -1.46 2.02 -17.36
N ARG A 239 -1.30 2.80 -18.45
CA ARG A 239 -0.89 2.24 -19.76
C ARG A 239 0.50 1.61 -19.71
N ALA A 240 1.46 2.25 -19.07
CA ALA A 240 2.78 1.64 -18.85
C ALA A 240 2.67 0.32 -18.07
N CYS A 241 1.76 0.24 -17.10
CA CYS A 241 1.51 -1.01 -16.38
C CYS A 241 0.95 -2.11 -17.30
N PHE A 242 -0.01 -1.79 -18.18
CA PHE A 242 -0.51 -2.76 -19.16
C PHE A 242 0.57 -3.23 -20.14
N ALA A 243 1.48 -2.33 -20.55
CA ALA A 243 2.60 -2.63 -21.43
C ALA A 243 3.61 -3.60 -20.80
N GLU A 244 4.06 -3.28 -19.60
CA GLU A 244 5.04 -4.06 -18.84
C GLU A 244 4.49 -5.43 -18.43
N LEU A 245 3.20 -5.52 -18.09
CA LEU A 245 2.53 -6.80 -17.87
C LEU A 245 2.29 -7.60 -19.16
N GLY A 246 2.60 -7.01 -20.32
CA GLY A 246 2.46 -7.62 -21.63
C GLY A 246 1.01 -7.88 -22.03
N ILE A 247 0.05 -7.13 -21.46
CA ILE A 247 -1.39 -7.26 -21.73
C ILE A 247 -1.77 -6.51 -23.01
N LEU A 248 -1.18 -5.33 -23.20
CA LEU A 248 -1.42 -4.46 -24.34
C LEU A 248 -0.10 -3.90 -24.84
N ARG A 249 0.03 -3.79 -26.16
CA ARG A 249 1.18 -3.10 -26.79
C ARG A 249 0.80 -1.68 -27.12
N TYR A 250 1.75 -0.77 -26.92
CA TYR A 250 1.60 0.62 -27.31
C TYR A 250 2.72 0.99 -28.28
N PRO A 251 2.41 1.30 -29.55
CA PRO A 251 3.41 1.57 -30.58
C PRO A 251 4.35 2.74 -30.26
N ASP A 252 3.89 3.71 -29.45
CA ASP A 252 4.59 4.97 -29.18
C ASP A 252 5.19 5.07 -27.77
N THR A 253 5.30 3.97 -27.02
CA THR A 253 5.94 3.98 -25.69
C THR A 253 7.43 3.64 -25.76
N ASP A 254 8.16 4.25 -26.69
CA ASP A 254 9.61 4.29 -26.60
C ASP A 254 10.02 5.44 -25.66
N SER A 255 10.71 5.11 -24.56
CA SER A 255 11.57 6.01 -23.77
C SER A 255 10.92 7.13 -22.93
N ALA A 256 10.19 6.80 -21.85
CA ALA A 256 10.06 7.73 -20.72
C ALA A 256 9.67 7.08 -19.38
N VAL A 257 9.80 5.76 -19.22
CA VAL A 257 9.76 5.18 -17.87
C VAL A 257 11.13 5.47 -17.28
N GLU A 258 11.26 6.64 -16.66
CA GLU A 258 12.40 6.95 -15.78
C GLU A 258 12.64 5.71 -14.92
N GLU A 259 13.86 5.17 -14.96
CA GLU A 259 14.24 4.03 -14.15
C GLU A 259 13.92 4.36 -12.69
N ALA A 260 12.79 3.88 -12.17
CA ALA A 260 12.57 3.79 -10.72
C ALA A 260 13.37 2.60 -10.14
N VAL A 261 14.58 2.43 -10.65
CA VAL A 261 15.73 1.85 -9.97
C VAL A 261 16.48 3.06 -9.39
N GLY A 262 16.18 3.43 -8.14
CA GLY A 262 16.89 4.52 -7.44
C GLY A 262 16.06 5.71 -6.97
N ARG A 263 14.71 5.69 -7.08
CA ARG A 263 13.88 6.70 -6.41
C ARG A 263 13.99 6.52 -4.88
N ASP A 264 14.31 7.60 -4.18
CA ASP A 264 14.32 7.64 -2.70
C ASP A 264 12.86 7.67 -2.22
N TRP A 265 12.31 6.50 -1.89
CA TRP A 265 10.95 6.40 -1.37
C TRP A 265 10.93 6.58 0.14
N GLU A 266 9.94 7.33 0.61
CA GLU A 266 9.61 7.45 2.02
C GLU A 266 8.54 6.42 2.37
N HIS A 267 8.90 5.47 3.23
CA HIS A 267 7.99 4.44 3.70
C HIS A 267 7.40 4.84 5.06
N PHE A 268 6.09 4.67 5.20
CA PHE A 268 5.36 4.85 6.44
C PHE A 268 4.51 3.62 6.70
N GLU A 269 4.33 3.24 7.96
CA GLU A 269 3.48 2.13 8.35
C GLU A 269 2.44 2.63 9.34
N ILE A 270 1.17 2.32 9.09
CA ILE A 270 0.08 2.64 10.03
C ILE A 270 0.25 1.79 11.28
N THR A 271 0.20 2.44 12.43
CA THR A 271 0.38 1.80 13.72
C THR A 271 -0.86 1.86 14.59
N ASP A 272 -1.64 2.94 14.44
CA ASP A 272 -2.77 3.19 15.33
C ASP A 272 -3.91 3.90 14.62
N VAL A 273 -5.11 3.72 15.15
CA VAL A 273 -6.31 4.48 14.78
C VAL A 273 -6.88 5.13 16.04
N PHE A 274 -7.26 6.40 15.95
CA PHE A 274 -8.02 7.05 17.00
C PHE A 274 -9.40 7.42 16.47
N LYS A 275 -10.41 7.00 17.22
CA LYS A 275 -11.82 7.17 16.86
C LYS A 275 -12.40 8.36 17.62
N LEU A 276 -13.35 9.03 16.98
CA LEU A 276 -14.20 9.98 17.66
C LEU A 276 -15.07 9.23 18.66
N ASP A 277 -15.19 9.76 19.87
CA ASP A 277 -16.20 9.31 20.82
C ASP A 277 -17.20 10.46 21.08
N SER A 278 -18.15 10.24 21.98
CA SER A 278 -19.21 11.21 22.28
C SER A 278 -18.73 12.45 23.05
N ARG A 279 -17.46 12.52 23.47
CA ARG A 279 -16.94 13.53 24.42
C ARG A 279 -16.55 14.86 23.77
N GLY A 280 -16.94 15.08 22.52
CA GLY A 280 -16.48 16.21 21.71
C GLY A 280 -14.98 16.15 21.41
N TYR A 281 -14.54 16.78 20.33
CA TYR A 281 -13.14 16.75 19.92
C TYR A 281 -12.69 18.07 19.31
N GLU A 282 -11.42 18.40 19.46
CA GLU A 282 -10.76 19.44 18.68
C GLU A 282 -9.33 19.02 18.30
N TRP A 283 -8.92 19.41 17.10
CA TRP A 283 -7.51 19.44 16.76
C TRP A 283 -6.88 20.65 17.46
N ILE A 284 -5.73 20.45 18.09
CA ILE A 284 -5.00 21.51 18.79
C ILE A 284 -3.62 21.71 18.16
N ASN A 285 -2.92 22.79 18.55
CA ASN A 285 -1.52 23.04 18.17
C ASN A 285 -1.23 23.03 16.65
N GLY A 286 -2.25 23.32 15.82
CA GLY A 286 -2.11 23.40 14.36
C GLY A 286 -2.15 22.03 13.63
N PHE A 287 -2.45 20.95 14.33
CA PHE A 287 -2.58 19.62 13.74
C PHE A 287 -3.94 19.41 13.05
N GLY A 288 -4.06 18.34 12.27
CA GLY A 288 -5.26 17.98 11.52
C GLY A 288 -5.50 18.78 10.22
N SER A 289 -4.52 19.58 9.79
CA SER A 289 -4.66 20.44 8.61
C SER A 289 -4.25 19.75 7.32
N GLN A 290 -3.34 18.77 7.35
CA GLN A 290 -2.85 18.04 6.18
C GLN A 290 -2.44 16.60 6.53
N ASN A 291 -2.20 15.77 5.52
CA ASN A 291 -1.65 14.43 5.70
C ASN A 291 -0.14 14.48 5.98
N PHE A 292 0.38 13.43 6.64
CA PHE A 292 1.80 13.27 6.99
C PHE A 292 2.35 14.42 7.86
N GLN A 293 1.53 15.08 8.66
CA GLN A 293 2.04 16.02 9.67
C GLN A 293 2.84 15.26 10.71
N VAL A 294 4.07 15.72 10.96
CA VAL A 294 4.93 15.17 12.01
C VAL A 294 4.36 15.57 13.37
N LEU A 295 4.16 14.57 14.22
CA LEU A 295 3.83 14.69 15.63
C LEU A 295 5.08 14.33 16.43
N PRO A 296 5.76 15.32 17.03
CA PRO A 296 6.91 15.06 17.89
C PRO A 296 6.52 14.17 19.09
N PRO A 297 7.48 13.46 19.70
CA PRO A 297 7.17 12.56 20.80
C PRO A 297 6.56 13.33 21.98
N GLY A 298 5.44 12.84 22.50
CA GLY A 298 4.74 13.49 23.61
C GLY A 298 3.98 14.78 23.22
N ALA A 299 3.90 15.14 21.93
CA ALA A 299 3.13 16.30 21.51
C ALA A 299 1.62 16.06 21.66
N ALA A 300 0.93 17.02 22.28
CA ALA A 300 -0.53 17.04 22.30
C ALA A 300 -1.06 17.46 20.92
N PHE A 301 -1.84 16.59 20.27
CA PHE A 301 -2.29 16.80 18.89
C PHE A 301 -3.80 16.90 18.73
N GLY A 302 -4.55 16.44 19.72
CA GLY A 302 -5.99 16.59 19.81
C GLY A 302 -6.45 16.74 21.24
N ARG A 303 -7.71 17.08 21.44
CA ARG A 303 -8.31 17.20 22.76
C ARG A 303 -9.75 16.71 22.74
N ARG A 304 -10.09 15.83 23.68
CA ARG A 304 -11.46 15.50 24.04
C ARG A 304 -11.98 16.53 25.02
N LEU A 305 -13.25 16.91 24.91
CA LEU A 305 -13.78 18.04 25.67
C LEU A 305 -14.42 17.62 27.00
N GLU A 306 -14.91 16.38 27.14
CA GLU A 306 -15.70 15.94 28.32
C GLU A 306 -15.37 14.52 28.83
N PRO A 307 -14.51 14.32 29.86
CA PRO A 307 -13.68 15.35 30.49
C PRO A 307 -12.58 15.83 29.55
N LEU A 308 -12.03 16.99 29.86
CA LEU A 308 -10.92 17.56 29.10
C LEU A 308 -9.71 16.62 29.18
N GLU A 309 -9.37 16.02 28.04
CA GLU A 309 -8.31 15.01 27.92
C GLU A 309 -7.53 15.28 26.63
N GLU A 310 -6.23 15.51 26.74
CA GLU A 310 -5.38 15.70 25.56
C GLU A 310 -4.97 14.34 24.97
N LEU A 311 -5.05 14.24 23.65
CA LEU A 311 -4.47 13.12 22.90
C LEU A 311 -2.99 13.43 22.65
N ILE A 312 -2.13 12.58 23.19
CA ILE A 312 -0.69 12.74 23.19
C ILE A 312 -0.05 11.75 22.21
N ALA A 313 0.88 12.22 21.40
CA ALA A 313 1.66 11.37 20.51
C ALA A 313 2.59 10.43 21.32
N PRO A 314 2.86 9.20 20.84
CA PRO A 314 3.79 8.27 21.47
C PRO A 314 5.14 8.94 21.83
N THR A 315 5.66 8.69 23.03
CA THR A 315 6.84 9.40 23.57
C THR A 315 8.19 8.85 23.10
N GLY A 316 8.21 7.69 22.44
CA GLY A 316 9.46 7.03 22.01
C GLY A 316 9.96 7.43 20.62
N ARG A 317 9.15 8.14 19.82
CA ARG A 317 9.48 8.46 18.41
C ARG A 317 8.53 9.50 17.81
N ASP A 318 8.95 10.08 16.70
CA ASP A 318 8.04 10.84 15.82
C ASP A 318 6.92 9.93 15.31
N SER A 319 5.70 10.48 15.29
CA SER A 319 4.54 9.87 14.66
C SER A 319 4.05 10.77 13.52
N TYR A 320 3.30 10.20 12.58
CA TYR A 320 2.81 10.92 11.40
C TYR A 320 1.30 10.81 11.34
N LEU A 321 0.62 11.95 11.22
CA LEU A 321 -0.84 12.00 11.16
C LEU A 321 -1.34 11.70 9.75
N ILE A 322 -2.12 10.63 9.61
CA ILE A 322 -2.62 10.13 8.33
C ILE A 322 -4.15 10.24 8.28
N PHE A 323 -4.67 10.70 7.13
CA PHE A 323 -6.09 10.95 6.85
C PHE A 323 -6.87 11.70 7.97
N PRO A 324 -6.37 12.84 8.50
CA PRO A 324 -7.09 13.57 9.52
C PRO A 324 -8.45 14.05 8.99
N LYS A 325 -9.52 13.68 9.69
CA LYS A 325 -10.89 14.00 9.27
C LYS A 325 -11.25 15.43 9.63
N GLY A 326 -11.83 16.14 8.66
CA GLY A 326 -12.50 17.42 8.91
C GLY A 326 -13.84 17.22 9.62
N LYS A 327 -14.36 18.27 10.25
CA LYS A 327 -15.59 18.24 11.07
C LYS A 327 -16.81 17.61 10.37
N ALA A 328 -16.90 17.72 9.04
CA ALA A 328 -17.98 17.10 8.25
C ALA A 328 -17.99 15.56 8.30
N PHE A 329 -16.88 14.93 8.71
CA PHE A 329 -16.72 13.47 8.80
C PHE A 329 -16.60 12.99 10.25
N TRP A 330 -16.97 13.83 11.21
CA TRP A 330 -16.89 13.52 12.64
C TRP A 330 -18.15 12.78 13.08
N ILE A 331 -18.10 11.46 12.98
CA ILE A 331 -19.19 10.56 13.38
C ILE A 331 -18.71 9.76 14.61
N PRO A 332 -19.43 9.77 15.74
CA PRO A 332 -19.04 8.98 16.91
C PRO A 332 -18.83 7.50 16.55
N GLY A 333 -17.73 6.92 17.05
CA GLY A 333 -17.29 5.56 16.74
C GLY A 333 -16.47 5.44 15.45
N TRP A 334 -16.42 6.48 14.59
CA TRP A 334 -15.62 6.46 13.36
C TRP A 334 -14.20 6.97 13.59
N PRO A 335 -13.22 6.54 12.79
CA PRO A 335 -11.86 7.09 12.81
C PRO A 335 -11.83 8.60 12.58
N LEU A 336 -11.11 9.33 13.45
CA LEU A 336 -10.73 10.74 13.23
C LEU A 336 -9.44 10.87 12.43
N GLY A 337 -8.62 9.82 12.42
CA GLY A 337 -7.37 9.73 11.69
C GLY A 337 -6.59 8.52 12.17
N TRP A 338 -5.41 8.36 11.61
CA TRP A 338 -4.48 7.28 11.91
C TRP A 338 -3.11 7.85 12.26
N LEU A 339 -2.36 7.13 13.05
CA LEU A 339 -0.94 7.39 13.26
C LEU A 339 -0.13 6.41 12.43
N ALA A 340 0.97 6.90 11.88
CA ALA A 340 1.96 6.09 11.23
C ALA A 340 3.36 6.35 11.79
N ARG A 341 4.23 5.36 11.65
CA ARG A 341 5.67 5.49 11.87
C ARG A 341 6.39 5.55 10.53
N LYS A 342 7.47 6.34 10.44
CA LYS A 342 8.36 6.28 9.28
C LYS A 342 9.19 5.00 9.38
N LEU A 343 9.21 4.22 8.30
CA LEU A 343 10.04 3.04 8.18
C LEU A 343 11.37 3.39 7.51
N VAL A 344 12.36 2.59 7.86
CA VAL A 344 13.65 2.53 7.20
C VAL A 344 13.74 1.12 6.67
N LEU A 345 13.37 0.89 5.41
CA LEU A 345 13.51 -0.45 4.87
C LEU A 345 14.97 -0.68 4.49
N PRO A 346 15.51 -1.88 4.73
CA PRO A 346 16.88 -2.21 4.37
C PRO A 346 17.21 -2.09 2.88
N LEU A 347 16.18 -2.10 2.01
CA LEU A 347 16.26 -1.93 0.56
C LEU A 347 16.10 -0.46 0.12
N ASP A 348 15.85 0.47 1.05
CA ASP A 348 15.64 1.90 0.76
C ASP A 348 16.96 2.65 0.54
N VAL A 349 18.08 1.97 0.72
CA VAL A 349 19.38 2.60 0.63
C VAL A 349 20.27 1.79 -0.30
N GLY A 350 20.37 2.26 -1.55
CA GLY A 350 21.39 1.78 -2.49
C GLY A 350 22.82 2.07 -2.03
N ASP A 351 22.96 2.82 -0.93
CA ASP A 351 24.20 3.08 -0.20
C ASP A 351 24.16 2.34 1.16
N ILE A 352 24.96 1.28 1.26
CA ILE A 352 25.09 0.45 2.46
C ILE A 352 25.47 1.29 3.70
N GLN A 353 26.27 2.34 3.53
CA GLN A 353 26.70 3.19 4.66
C GLN A 353 25.56 4.06 5.17
N LYS A 354 24.77 4.65 4.26
CA LYS A 354 23.58 5.41 4.64
C LYS A 354 22.53 4.51 5.32
N ARG A 355 22.43 3.22 4.94
CA ARG A 355 21.57 2.23 5.64
C ARG A 355 22.02 2.01 7.07
N ARG A 356 23.30 1.68 7.25
CA ARG A 356 23.90 1.38 8.56
C ARG A 356 23.66 2.54 9.53
N LYS A 357 23.97 3.76 9.10
CA LYS A 357 23.75 4.97 9.89
C LYS A 357 22.29 5.16 10.29
N LEU A 358 21.36 4.91 9.38
CA LEU A 358 19.93 5.12 9.62
C LEU A 358 19.33 4.05 10.55
N LEU A 359 19.86 2.82 10.51
CA LEU A 359 19.53 1.76 11.46
C LEU A 359 20.23 1.92 12.83
N GLY A 360 21.11 2.91 12.99
CA GLY A 360 21.82 3.19 14.24
C GLY A 360 23.12 2.40 14.42
N TYR A 361 23.76 1.96 13.33
CA TYR A 361 25.10 1.38 13.34
C TYR A 361 26.15 2.41 12.91
N GLU A 362 27.30 2.45 13.59
CA GLU A 362 28.43 3.30 13.22
C GLU A 362 29.40 2.60 12.26
N GLU A 363 30.26 3.38 11.60
CA GLU A 363 31.34 2.84 10.76
C GLU A 363 32.34 2.06 11.64
N GLY A 364 32.50 0.76 11.35
CA GLY A 364 33.43 -0.14 12.05
C GLY A 364 32.77 -1.17 12.97
N ASP A 365 31.50 -0.97 13.34
CA ASP A 365 30.75 -1.93 14.16
C ASP A 365 30.29 -3.15 13.35
N VAL A 366 30.05 -2.95 12.06
CA VAL A 366 29.29 -3.88 11.22
C VAL A 366 30.19 -4.93 10.56
N ASN A 367 29.81 -6.20 10.67
CA ASN A 367 30.36 -7.25 9.84
C ASN A 367 29.64 -7.27 8.48
N GLU A 368 30.35 -6.93 7.40
CA GLU A 368 29.76 -6.83 6.06
C GLU A 368 29.23 -8.16 5.53
N SER A 369 29.84 -9.28 5.91
CA SER A 369 29.40 -10.62 5.49
C SER A 369 28.11 -11.07 6.20
N ALA A 370 27.86 -10.55 7.41
CA ALA A 370 26.65 -10.78 8.18
C ALA A 370 25.53 -9.75 7.89
N ASP A 371 25.87 -8.60 7.32
CA ASP A 371 24.93 -7.54 6.98
C ASP A 371 24.16 -7.85 5.69
N LEU A 372 23.11 -8.66 5.82
CA LEU A 372 22.26 -9.06 4.70
C LEU A 372 21.34 -7.95 4.19
N GLY A 373 21.33 -6.79 4.86
CA GLY A 373 20.33 -5.79 4.55
C GLY A 373 18.92 -6.27 4.82
N LEU A 374 18.68 -6.84 5.99
CA LEU A 374 17.35 -7.26 6.44
C LEU A 374 17.02 -6.73 7.85
N GLY A 375 17.94 -6.01 8.51
CA GLY A 375 17.79 -5.54 9.89
C GLY A 375 16.79 -4.40 10.02
N CYS A 376 15.98 -4.43 11.09
CA CYS A 376 14.95 -3.42 11.38
C CYS A 376 15.42 -2.30 12.34
N GLY A 377 16.69 -2.31 12.76
CA GLY A 377 17.32 -1.33 13.65
C GLY A 377 18.43 -1.99 14.48
N ASN A 378 19.23 -1.18 15.19
CA ASN A 378 20.28 -1.67 16.09
C ASN A 378 19.74 -1.79 17.54
N PRO A 379 19.35 -3.01 18.00
CA PRO A 379 18.79 -3.19 19.36
C PRO A 379 19.81 -2.87 20.47
N LEU A 380 21.10 -2.96 20.17
CA LEU A 380 22.19 -2.78 21.13
C LEU A 380 22.30 -1.33 21.62
N THR A 381 21.83 -0.36 20.83
CA THR A 381 21.80 1.07 21.22
C THR A 381 20.97 1.33 22.48
N THR A 382 19.99 0.47 22.77
CA THR A 382 19.12 0.59 23.95
C THR A 382 19.41 -0.45 25.03
N ALA A 383 20.13 -1.52 24.68
CA ALA A 383 20.38 -2.64 25.59
C ALA A 383 21.41 -2.33 26.70
N ASN A 384 22.26 -1.31 26.54
CA ASN A 384 23.29 -0.89 27.51
C ASN A 384 24.11 -2.07 28.09
N LEU A 385 24.59 -2.95 27.20
CA LEU A 385 25.27 -4.19 27.57
C LEU A 385 26.52 -3.93 28.41
N GLN A 386 26.74 -4.77 29.42
CA GLN A 386 27.89 -4.71 30.31
C GLN A 386 28.88 -5.86 30.06
N PRO A 387 30.19 -5.65 30.31
CA PRO A 387 31.17 -6.73 30.23
C PRO A 387 30.83 -7.90 31.18
N GLY A 388 30.84 -9.13 30.64
CA GLY A 388 30.52 -10.35 31.39
C GLY A 388 29.06 -10.80 31.29
N GLU A 389 28.18 -10.03 30.64
CA GLU A 389 26.77 -10.40 30.49
C GLU A 389 26.54 -11.55 29.51
N VAL A 390 25.38 -12.20 29.66
CA VAL A 390 24.86 -13.20 28.72
C VAL A 390 23.70 -12.58 27.95
N VAL A 391 23.80 -12.56 26.62
CA VAL A 391 22.83 -11.91 25.72
C VAL A 391 22.11 -12.98 24.89
N LEU A 392 20.81 -12.81 24.69
CA LEU A 392 20.01 -13.64 23.78
C LEU A 392 19.54 -12.78 22.60
N ASP A 393 19.87 -13.21 21.39
CA ASP A 393 19.45 -12.60 20.13
C ASP A 393 18.47 -13.53 19.41
N LEU A 394 17.22 -13.08 19.28
CA LEU A 394 16.11 -13.85 18.70
C LEU A 394 15.88 -13.43 17.25
N GLY A 395 16.03 -14.37 16.31
CA GLY A 395 16.06 -14.08 14.88
C GLY A 395 17.42 -13.54 14.45
N SER A 396 18.51 -14.14 14.95
CA SER A 396 19.87 -13.61 14.81
C SER A 396 20.37 -13.54 13.35
N GLY A 397 19.67 -14.20 12.41
CA GLY A 397 20.04 -14.21 11.00
C GLY A 397 21.48 -14.70 10.78
N ALA A 398 22.24 -13.96 9.98
CA ALA A 398 23.66 -14.23 9.75
C ALA A 398 24.59 -13.78 10.90
N GLY A 399 24.04 -13.35 12.05
CA GLY A 399 24.79 -13.12 13.29
C GLY A 399 25.31 -11.70 13.50
N MET A 400 24.84 -10.71 12.75
CA MET A 400 25.35 -9.33 12.81
C MET A 400 25.30 -8.76 14.23
N ASP A 401 24.13 -8.74 14.86
CA ASP A 401 23.96 -8.20 16.22
C ASP A 401 24.64 -9.10 17.27
N CYS A 402 24.63 -10.42 17.06
CA CYS A 402 25.38 -11.36 17.89
C CYS A 402 26.87 -11.00 17.99
N PHE A 403 27.52 -10.69 16.87
CA PHE A 403 28.96 -10.40 16.84
C PHE A 403 29.28 -9.03 17.43
N ILE A 404 28.40 -8.04 17.26
CA ILE A 404 28.55 -6.73 17.89
C ILE A 404 28.39 -6.87 19.40
N ALA A 405 27.33 -7.54 19.86
CA ALA A 405 27.09 -7.81 21.28
C ALA A 405 28.25 -8.58 21.92
N ALA A 406 28.81 -9.57 21.21
CA ALA A 406 29.93 -10.39 21.68
C ALA A 406 31.20 -9.56 21.96
N LYS A 407 31.44 -8.52 21.17
CA LYS A 407 32.52 -7.55 21.42
C LYS A 407 32.22 -6.69 22.66
N GLN A 408 30.99 -6.23 22.82
CA GLN A 408 30.58 -5.35 23.93
C GLN A 408 30.63 -6.06 25.29
N VAL A 409 30.12 -7.30 25.39
CA VAL A 409 30.17 -8.08 26.64
C VAL A 409 31.57 -8.64 26.93
N GLY A 410 32.48 -8.59 25.96
CA GLY A 410 33.87 -8.99 26.11
C GLY A 410 34.07 -10.50 26.36
N PRO A 411 35.33 -10.92 26.60
CA PRO A 411 35.70 -12.34 26.64
C PRO A 411 35.12 -13.13 27.83
N LYS A 412 34.57 -12.43 28.84
CA LYS A 412 33.90 -13.03 29.99
C LYS A 412 32.39 -13.15 29.80
N GLY A 413 31.82 -12.49 28.79
CA GLY A 413 30.41 -12.56 28.45
C GLY A 413 30.15 -13.50 27.28
N HIS A 414 28.89 -13.84 27.06
CA HIS A 414 28.46 -14.80 26.04
C HIS A 414 27.23 -14.29 25.30
N VAL A 415 27.10 -14.64 24.02
CA VAL A 415 25.90 -14.35 23.23
C VAL A 415 25.32 -15.63 22.66
N LEU A 416 24.02 -15.81 22.82
CA LEU A 416 23.24 -16.89 22.23
C LEU A 416 22.42 -16.33 21.08
N GLY A 417 22.81 -16.64 19.84
CA GLY A 417 22.03 -16.32 18.65
C GLY A 417 21.11 -17.48 18.28
N VAL A 418 19.83 -17.19 18.10
CA VAL A 418 18.80 -18.17 17.77
C VAL A 418 18.13 -17.79 16.46
N ASP A 419 18.06 -18.72 15.52
CA ASP A 419 17.36 -18.53 14.24
C ASP A 419 16.57 -19.78 13.83
N MET A 420 15.47 -19.59 13.11
CA MET A 420 14.60 -20.67 12.63
C MET A 420 15.00 -21.21 11.25
N THR A 421 15.96 -20.58 10.57
CA THR A 421 16.39 -20.94 9.23
C THR A 421 17.79 -21.59 9.25
N PRO A 422 17.92 -22.86 8.81
CA PRO A 422 19.22 -23.55 8.79
C PRO A 422 20.27 -22.81 7.96
N GLU A 423 19.86 -22.18 6.86
CA GLU A 423 20.74 -21.45 5.94
C GLU A 423 21.40 -20.25 6.62
N MET A 424 20.66 -19.52 7.47
CA MET A 424 21.20 -18.38 8.20
C MET A 424 22.19 -18.82 9.26
N LEU A 425 21.94 -19.93 9.96
CA LEU A 425 22.88 -20.48 10.94
C LEU A 425 24.17 -20.99 10.29
N VAL A 426 24.09 -21.58 9.10
CA VAL A 426 25.29 -21.96 8.33
C VAL A 426 26.11 -20.73 8.01
N LYS A 427 25.47 -19.66 7.53
CA LYS A 427 26.14 -18.40 7.22
C LYS A 427 26.75 -17.75 8.46
N ALA A 428 25.99 -17.66 9.55
CA ALA A 428 26.45 -17.10 10.81
C ALA A 428 27.66 -17.85 11.39
N ARG A 429 27.66 -19.18 11.33
CA ARG A 429 28.82 -19.98 11.77
C ARG A 429 30.05 -19.75 10.91
N ALA A 430 29.88 -19.66 9.59
CA ALA A 430 30.99 -19.34 8.69
C ALA A 430 31.57 -17.95 8.99
N THR A 431 30.70 -16.95 9.22
CA THR A 431 31.13 -15.61 9.61
C THR A 431 31.84 -15.59 10.97
N ALA A 432 31.28 -16.25 11.99
CA ALA A 432 31.91 -16.34 13.31
C ALA A 432 33.32 -16.95 13.24
N ALA A 433 33.50 -17.99 12.42
CA ALA A 433 34.81 -18.62 12.20
C ALA A 433 35.80 -17.68 11.49
N ASN A 434 35.35 -16.97 10.45
CA ASN A 434 36.18 -16.02 9.71
C ASN A 434 36.62 -14.84 10.58
N ASP A 435 35.71 -14.33 11.42
CA ASP A 435 35.94 -13.20 12.32
C ASP A 435 36.58 -13.61 13.66
N LYS A 436 36.81 -14.91 13.87
CA LYS A 436 37.39 -15.47 15.10
C LYS A 436 36.62 -15.09 16.37
N VAL A 437 35.30 -15.02 16.27
CA VAL A 437 34.42 -14.76 17.43
C VAL A 437 34.19 -16.08 18.16
N SER A 438 34.68 -16.18 19.41
CA SER A 438 34.68 -17.43 20.18
C SER A 438 33.61 -17.49 21.28
N ASN A 439 33.02 -16.36 21.66
CA ASN A 439 32.04 -16.24 22.74
C ASN A 439 30.59 -16.15 22.25
N VAL A 440 30.30 -16.67 21.06
CA VAL A 440 28.94 -16.75 20.47
C VAL A 440 28.54 -18.20 20.27
N LEU A 441 27.33 -18.55 20.73
CA LEU A 441 26.69 -19.84 20.49
C LEU A 441 25.51 -19.65 19.54
N LEU A 442 25.44 -20.43 18.46
CA LEU A 442 24.40 -20.33 17.43
C LEU A 442 23.51 -21.58 17.42
N ALA A 443 22.25 -21.40 17.81
CA ALA A 443 21.28 -22.48 18.00
C ALA A 443 20.10 -22.37 17.03
N PHE A 444 19.58 -23.54 16.64
CA PHE A 444 18.37 -23.66 15.83
C PHE A 444 17.14 -23.65 16.74
N LEU A 445 16.14 -22.84 16.40
CA LEU A 445 14.85 -22.85 17.07
C LEU A 445 13.92 -23.87 16.42
N SER A 446 13.80 -25.05 17.04
CA SER A 446 12.75 -26.02 16.70
C SER A 446 11.53 -25.80 17.59
N GLY A 447 10.34 -25.70 16.97
CA GLY A 447 9.06 -25.64 17.67
C GLY A 447 8.64 -26.95 18.32
#